data_AF-A0A7S3W9F5-F1
#
_entry.id   AF-A0A7S3W9F5-F1
#
_cell.length_a   1.000
_cell.length_b   1.000
_cell.length_c   1.000
_cell.angle_alpha   90.00
_cell.angle_beta   90.00
_cell.angle_gamma   90.00
#
_symmetry.space_group_name_H-M   'P 1'
#
loop_
_entity.id
_entity.type
_entity.pdbx_description
1 polymer ?
#
loop_
_entity_poly.entity_id
_entity_poly.type
_entity_poly.pdbx_seq_one_letter_code
_entity_poly.pdbx_strand_id
1 'polypeptide(L)'
;GDGTGTGDGLESIYGSPYPDEIHPRLKFRYRGMMGIASAGKGTKTNGSQFFIVMGRTPTLDGKHTLFAKVVGQTVYNLVRINEVDCDKKDRPAEPPRIIRAELVWDPFGDLEPRRLAPPPMAPKSEKEVHRRAPVKNKNML
;
A
#
# COMPACT_ATOMS: atom_id res chain seq x y z
N GLY A 1 -2.75 -2.34 -1.64
CA GLY A 1 -1.62 -3.29 -1.64
C GLY A 1 -1.89 -4.43 -2.59
N ASP A 2 -2.20 -4.12 -3.86
CA ASP A 2 -2.42 -5.11 -4.90
C ASP A 2 -1.28 -4.99 -5.93
N GLY A 3 -0.54 -6.07 -6.16
CA GLY A 3 0.59 -6.09 -7.08
C GLY A 3 0.20 -5.95 -8.55
N THR A 4 -1.04 -6.28 -8.91
CA THR A 4 -1.57 -6.14 -10.28
C THR A 4 -2.18 -4.75 -10.51
N GLY A 5 -2.66 -4.12 -9.43
CA GLY A 5 -3.36 -2.84 -9.47
C GLY A 5 -4.77 -2.92 -10.06
N THR A 6 -5.40 -4.09 -10.11
CA THR A 6 -6.79 -4.26 -10.58
C THR A 6 -7.81 -4.07 -9.47
N GLY A 7 -7.44 -4.35 -8.22
CA GLY A 7 -8.33 -4.42 -7.06
C GLY A 7 -8.70 -5.85 -6.66
N ASP A 8 -8.35 -6.85 -7.49
CA ASP A 8 -8.76 -8.26 -7.30
C ASP A 8 -7.62 -9.16 -6.82
N GLY A 9 -6.39 -8.62 -6.67
CA GLY A 9 -5.23 -9.43 -6.27
C GLY A 9 -5.41 -10.11 -4.91
N LEU A 10 -5.21 -11.42 -4.86
CA LEU A 10 -5.35 -12.23 -3.65
C LEU A 10 -4.09 -13.07 -3.44
N GLU A 11 -3.03 -12.43 -2.95
CA GLU A 11 -1.76 -13.08 -2.66
C GLU A 11 -1.42 -12.98 -1.17
N SER A 12 -0.87 -14.04 -0.59
CA SER A 12 -0.34 -14.02 0.77
C SER A 12 1.02 -14.75 0.80
N ILE A 13 1.79 -14.57 1.87
CA ILE A 13 3.03 -15.32 2.06
C ILE A 13 2.77 -16.81 2.33
N TYR A 14 1.56 -17.17 2.78
CA TYR A 14 1.13 -18.54 3.08
C TYR A 14 0.71 -19.32 1.83
N GLY A 15 0.70 -18.69 0.65
CA GLY A 15 0.25 -19.31 -0.61
C GLY A 15 -1.27 -19.53 -0.71
N SER A 16 -2.02 -19.18 0.34
CA SER A 16 -3.48 -19.24 0.38
C SER A 16 -4.06 -18.11 1.24
N PRO A 17 -5.34 -17.76 1.09
CA PRO A 17 -5.96 -16.77 1.96
C PRO A 17 -5.95 -17.18 3.43
N TYR A 18 -5.76 -16.22 4.32
CA TYR A 18 -5.70 -16.45 5.77
C TYR A 18 -6.97 -15.96 6.49
N PRO A 19 -7.24 -16.41 7.73
CA PRO A 19 -8.45 -16.03 8.45
C PRO A 19 -8.40 -14.58 9.00
N ASP A 20 -9.57 -14.08 9.42
CA ASP A 20 -9.68 -12.82 10.15
C ASP A 20 -9.17 -12.97 11.59
N GLU A 21 -8.48 -11.95 12.10
CA GLU A 21 -7.96 -11.89 13.47
C GLU A 21 -8.63 -10.73 14.22
N ILE A 22 -9.72 -11.03 14.92
CA ILE A 22 -10.58 -10.02 15.55
C ILE A 22 -10.33 -9.93 17.06
N HIS A 23 -9.95 -8.74 17.53
CA HIS A 23 -9.82 -8.45 18.96
C HIS A 23 -10.90 -7.45 19.42
N PRO A 24 -11.66 -7.72 20.51
CA PRO A 24 -12.69 -6.82 21.03
C PRO A 24 -12.25 -5.36 21.31
N ARG A 25 -10.96 -5.13 21.61
CA ARG A 25 -10.40 -3.80 21.92
C ARG A 25 -9.98 -3.02 20.67
N LEU A 26 -9.80 -3.70 19.54
CA LEU A 26 -9.39 -3.09 18.29
C LEU A 26 -10.64 -2.70 17.49
N LYS A 27 -10.83 -1.39 17.33
CA LYS A 27 -12.00 -0.78 16.68
C LYS A 27 -11.56 0.39 15.82
N PHE A 28 -12.19 0.57 14.66
CA PHE A 28 -11.91 1.64 13.69
C PHE A 28 -12.46 2.99 14.17
N ARG A 29 -11.85 3.54 15.22
CA ARG A 29 -12.30 4.76 15.91
C ARG A 29 -11.72 6.06 15.36
N TYR A 30 -10.57 5.99 14.70
CA TYR A 30 -9.80 7.16 14.29
C TYR A 30 -9.22 6.97 12.90
N ARG A 31 -8.99 8.10 12.21
CA ARG A 31 -8.21 8.13 10.97
C ARG A 31 -6.82 7.52 11.15
N GLY A 32 -6.30 6.93 10.09
CA GLY A 32 -4.99 6.30 10.05
C GLY A 32 -4.95 4.89 10.64
N MET A 33 -6.08 4.31 11.04
CA MET A 33 -6.14 2.87 11.34
C MET A 33 -6.14 2.05 10.05
N MET A 34 -5.45 0.92 10.05
CA MET A 34 -5.27 0.08 8.87
C MET A 34 -5.91 -1.29 9.07
N GLY A 35 -6.62 -1.74 8.04
CA GLY A 35 -7.29 -3.03 8.02
C GLY A 35 -6.93 -3.85 6.79
N ILE A 36 -7.04 -5.18 6.90
CA ILE A 36 -6.90 -6.07 5.75
C ILE A 36 -8.17 -5.98 4.89
N ALA A 37 -7.97 -5.75 3.59
CA ALA A 37 -9.06 -5.75 2.63
C ALA A 37 -9.46 -7.20 2.33
N SER A 38 -10.74 -7.50 2.53
CA SER A 38 -11.31 -8.82 2.33
C SER A 38 -12.77 -8.67 1.91
N ALA A 39 -13.37 -9.75 1.40
CA ALA A 39 -14.80 -9.82 1.10
C ALA A 39 -15.68 -9.77 2.37
N GLY A 40 -15.08 -9.53 3.54
CA GLY A 40 -15.75 -9.37 4.82
C GLY A 40 -15.81 -10.65 5.65
N LYS A 41 -16.54 -10.55 6.76
CA LYS A 41 -16.53 -11.52 7.86
C LYS A 41 -16.72 -12.96 7.39
N GLY A 42 -15.76 -13.82 7.72
CA GLY A 42 -15.89 -15.28 7.56
C GLY A 42 -15.66 -15.80 6.15
N THR A 43 -15.25 -14.95 5.21
CA THR A 43 -15.03 -15.33 3.81
C THR A 43 -13.65 -15.95 3.55
N LYS A 44 -12.72 -15.90 4.52
CA LYS A 44 -11.30 -16.31 4.36
C LYS A 44 -10.72 -15.79 3.04
N THR A 45 -10.79 -14.48 2.83
CA THR A 45 -10.27 -13.81 1.62
C THR A 45 -9.17 -12.80 1.93
N ASN A 46 -8.47 -12.99 3.05
CA ASN A 46 -7.37 -12.11 3.43
C ASN A 46 -6.14 -12.44 2.59
N GLY A 47 -5.62 -11.42 1.89
CA GLY A 47 -4.38 -11.47 1.13
C GLY A 47 -3.45 -10.32 1.52
N SER A 48 -2.79 -9.73 0.54
CA SER A 48 -1.83 -8.64 0.68
C SER A 48 -2.50 -7.25 0.63
N GLN A 49 -3.76 -7.20 0.21
CA GLN A 49 -4.50 -5.95 0.13
C GLN A 49 -4.87 -5.44 1.53
N PHE A 50 -4.65 -4.15 1.74
CA PHE A 50 -5.01 -3.45 2.96
C PHE A 50 -5.58 -2.08 2.60
N PHE A 51 -6.32 -1.49 3.54
CA PHE A 51 -6.86 -0.14 3.46
C PHE A 51 -6.50 0.67 4.70
N ILE A 52 -6.62 1.99 4.58
CA ILE A 52 -6.45 2.94 5.68
C ILE A 52 -7.76 3.70 5.83
N VAL A 53 -8.31 3.78 7.04
CA VAL A 53 -9.54 4.55 7.28
C VAL A 53 -9.21 6.04 7.42
N MET A 54 -10.03 6.88 6.79
CA MET A 54 -9.90 8.35 6.85
C MET A 54 -10.74 8.98 7.97
N GLY A 55 -11.51 8.18 8.71
CA GLY A 55 -12.38 8.62 9.79
C GLY A 55 -12.83 7.47 10.68
N ARG A 56 -13.79 7.75 11.56
CA ARG A 56 -14.43 6.73 12.40
C ARG A 56 -15.35 5.87 11.53
N THR A 57 -15.10 4.56 11.49
CA THR A 57 -15.80 3.64 10.58
C THR A 57 -16.27 2.38 11.32
N PRO A 58 -17.30 2.48 12.19
CA PRO A 58 -17.75 1.37 13.03
C PRO A 58 -18.36 0.21 12.24
N THR A 59 -18.77 0.45 10.98
CA THR A 59 -19.32 -0.57 10.09
C THR A 59 -18.30 -1.66 9.71
N LEU A 60 -17.00 -1.40 9.89
CA LEU A 60 -15.89 -2.33 9.63
C LEU A 60 -15.49 -3.12 10.89
N ASP A 61 -15.96 -2.73 12.07
CA ASP A 61 -15.59 -3.37 13.33
C ASP A 61 -16.02 -4.85 13.36
N GLY A 62 -15.06 -5.73 13.64
CA GLY A 62 -15.31 -7.18 13.69
C GLY A 62 -15.57 -7.84 12.34
N LYS A 63 -15.37 -7.12 11.23
CA LYS A 63 -15.46 -7.65 9.86
C LYS A 63 -14.12 -7.72 9.13
N HIS A 64 -13.15 -6.91 9.56
CA HIS A 64 -11.80 -6.87 9.00
C HIS A 64 -10.77 -6.91 10.13
N THR A 65 -9.66 -7.59 9.90
CA THR A 65 -8.48 -7.55 10.78
C THR A 65 -7.92 -6.14 10.85
N LEU A 66 -7.95 -5.50 12.02
CA LEU A 66 -7.27 -4.23 12.28
C LEU A 66 -5.87 -4.56 12.79
N PHE A 67 -4.85 -4.32 11.97
CA PHE A 67 -3.48 -4.78 12.26
C PHE A 67 -2.49 -3.64 12.51
N ALA A 68 -2.78 -2.41 12.06
CA ALA A 68 -1.84 -1.31 12.19
C ALA A 68 -2.52 0.06 12.36
N LYS A 69 -1.72 1.05 12.76
CA LYS A 69 -2.11 2.45 12.86
C LYS A 69 -0.93 3.32 12.42
N VAL A 70 -1.22 4.33 11.59
CA VAL A 70 -0.28 5.39 11.20
C VAL A 70 0.01 6.29 12.41
N VAL A 71 1.29 6.57 12.66
CA VAL A 71 1.78 7.29 13.84
C VAL A 71 2.41 8.63 13.50
N GLY A 72 2.44 9.54 14.49
CA GLY A 72 3.16 10.81 14.42
C GLY A 72 2.60 11.79 13.38
N GLN A 73 3.48 12.66 12.88
CA GLN A 73 3.14 13.70 11.90
C GLN A 73 2.86 13.15 10.49
N THR A 74 3.07 11.85 10.26
CA THR A 74 2.82 11.22 8.95
C THR A 74 1.33 11.07 8.63
N VAL A 75 0.44 11.25 9.61
CA VAL A 75 -1.01 11.21 9.42
C VAL A 75 -1.48 12.27 8.41
N TYR A 76 -0.81 13.43 8.32
CA TYR A 76 -1.15 14.47 7.35
C TYR A 76 -0.93 14.03 5.90
N ASN A 77 -0.01 13.09 5.64
CA ASN A 77 0.19 12.54 4.30
C ASN A 77 -1.02 11.74 3.82
N LEU A 78 -1.82 11.18 4.73
CA LEU A 78 -3.06 10.49 4.38
C LEU A 78 -4.11 11.44 3.82
N VAL A 79 -4.16 12.68 4.32
CA VAL A 79 -5.10 13.70 3.83
C VAL A 79 -4.81 14.00 2.36
N ARG A 80 -3.53 14.17 2.02
CA ARG A 80 -3.09 14.39 0.63
C ARG A 80 -3.44 13.22 -0.31
N ILE A 81 -3.36 11.99 0.18
CA ILE A 81 -3.75 10.80 -0.60
C ILE A 81 -5.27 10.80 -0.87
N ASN A 82 -6.08 11.29 0.08
CA ASN A 82 -7.53 11.32 -0.03
C ASN A 82 -8.07 12.49 -0.89
N GLU A 83 -7.24 13.49 -1.19
CA GLU A 83 -7.61 14.65 -2.02
C GLU A 83 -7.40 14.43 -3.52
N VAL A 84 -6.92 13.25 -3.94
CA VAL A 84 -6.68 12.95 -5.34
C VAL A 84 -8.00 12.70 -6.07
N ASP A 85 -8.14 13.29 -7.27
CA ASP A 85 -9.31 13.09 -8.11
C ASP A 85 -9.46 11.62 -8.52
N CYS A 86 -10.68 11.11 -8.41
CA CYS A 86 -11.04 9.73 -8.76
C CYS A 86 -11.98 9.67 -9.96
N ASP A 87 -11.92 8.55 -10.68
CA ASP A 87 -12.89 8.20 -11.70
C ASP A 87 -14.20 7.65 -11.08
N LYS A 88 -15.13 7.22 -11.94
CA LYS A 88 -16.45 6.70 -11.53
C LYS A 88 -16.39 5.38 -10.74
N LYS A 89 -15.24 4.72 -10.66
CA LYS A 89 -15.02 3.48 -9.93
C LYS A 89 -14.16 3.70 -8.67
N ASP A 90 -14.08 4.95 -8.20
CA ASP A 90 -13.24 5.37 -7.07
C ASP A 90 -11.74 5.10 -7.28
N ARG A 91 -11.30 4.92 -8.54
CA ARG A 91 -9.88 4.76 -8.87
C ARG A 91 -9.27 6.16 -9.08
N PRO A 92 -8.18 6.51 -8.39
CA PRO A 92 -7.52 7.79 -8.62
C PRO A 92 -7.05 7.94 -10.07
N ALA A 93 -7.21 9.13 -10.66
CA ALA A 93 -6.72 9.43 -12.00
C ALA A 93 -5.19 9.26 -12.10
N GLU A 94 -4.48 9.72 -11.06
CA GLU A 94 -3.06 9.49 -10.85
C GLU A 94 -2.83 8.75 -9.52
N PRO A 95 -2.84 7.40 -9.51
CA PRO A 95 -2.75 6.61 -8.28
C PRO A 95 -1.43 6.85 -7.52
N PRO A 96 -1.49 7.26 -6.24
CA PRO A 96 -0.32 7.27 -5.37
C PRO A 96 0.30 5.87 -5.27
N ARG A 97 1.63 5.80 -5.28
CA ARG A 97 2.38 4.52 -5.26
C ARG A 97 3.31 4.43 -4.06
N ILE A 98 3.41 3.22 -3.50
CA ILE A 98 4.44 2.89 -2.52
C ILE A 98 5.75 2.68 -3.29
N ILE A 99 6.74 3.54 -3.06
CA ILE A 99 8.04 3.48 -3.73
C ILE A 99 8.97 2.50 -3.01
N ARG A 100 8.94 2.51 -1.67
CA ARG A 100 9.79 1.69 -0.80
C ARG A 100 9.06 1.44 0.52
N ALA A 101 9.30 0.29 1.11
CA ALA A 101 8.97 -0.04 2.49
C ALA A 101 10.25 -0.38 3.25
N GLU A 102 10.32 0.00 4.52
CA GLU A 102 11.47 -0.24 5.40
C GLU A 102 10.97 -0.77 6.74
N LEU A 103 11.60 -1.84 7.23
CA LEU A 103 11.30 -2.43 8.52
C LEU A 103 12.18 -1.77 9.58
N VAL A 104 11.57 -0.94 10.43
CA VAL A 104 12.30 -0.21 11.49
C VAL A 104 12.58 -1.10 12.69
N TRP A 105 11.67 -2.01 13.01
CA TRP A 105 11.80 -2.95 14.11
C TRP A 105 11.11 -4.27 13.74
N ASP A 106 11.84 -5.37 13.92
CA ASP A 106 11.35 -6.72 13.66
C ASP A 106 10.98 -7.43 14.97
N PRO A 107 9.68 -7.65 15.25
CA PRO A 107 9.25 -8.43 16.40
C PRO A 107 9.33 -9.95 16.17
N PHE A 108 9.64 -10.41 14.95
CA PHE A 108 9.66 -11.82 14.56
C PHE A 108 11.09 -12.26 14.22
N GLY A 109 11.70 -13.09 15.08
CA GLY A 109 13.06 -13.57 14.86
C GLY A 109 13.20 -14.66 13.78
N ASP A 110 12.08 -15.18 13.28
CA ASP A 110 11.98 -16.34 12.40
C ASP A 110 11.47 -15.99 10.99
N LEU A 111 11.24 -14.71 10.70
CA LEU A 111 10.67 -14.29 9.42
C LEU A 111 11.77 -14.16 8.34
N GLU A 112 11.82 -15.12 7.41
CA GLU A 112 12.76 -15.08 6.28
C GLU A 112 12.09 -14.59 4.97
N PRO A 113 12.59 -13.53 4.33
CA PRO A 113 12.05 -13.07 3.04
C PRO A 113 12.26 -14.09 1.91
N ARG A 114 11.16 -14.51 1.26
CA ARG A 114 11.22 -15.42 0.08
C ARG A 114 12.06 -14.89 -1.09
N ARG A 115 12.19 -13.56 -1.19
CA ARG A 115 13.08 -12.87 -2.14
C ARG A 115 13.77 -11.75 -1.38
N LEU A 116 15.10 -11.71 -1.43
CA LEU A 116 15.84 -10.53 -0.98
C LEU A 116 15.51 -9.37 -1.93
N ALA A 117 15.23 -8.19 -1.38
CA ALA A 117 15.09 -7.00 -2.20
C ALA A 117 16.39 -6.81 -3.01
N PRO A 118 16.33 -6.46 -4.31
CA PRO A 118 17.53 -6.07 -5.01
C PRO A 118 18.19 -4.92 -4.25
N PRO A 119 19.53 -4.88 -4.17
CA PRO A 119 20.23 -3.80 -3.49
C PRO A 119 19.76 -2.46 -4.06
N PRO A 120 19.67 -1.39 -3.24
CA PRO A 120 19.27 -0.08 -3.71
C PRO A 120 20.11 0.26 -4.94
N MET A 121 19.46 0.56 -6.06
CA MET A 121 20.15 0.96 -7.28
C MET A 121 21.09 2.11 -6.93
N ALA A 122 22.39 1.90 -7.16
CA ALA A 122 23.38 2.95 -6.94
C ALA A 122 22.92 4.22 -7.67
N PRO A 123 23.11 5.42 -7.08
CA PRO A 123 22.76 6.66 -7.74
C PRO A 123 23.43 6.67 -9.12
N LYS A 124 22.64 6.80 -10.18
CA LYS A 124 23.17 6.93 -11.54
C LYS A 124 24.14 8.11 -11.53
N SER A 125 25.39 7.85 -11.91
CA SER A 125 26.40 8.90 -12.00
C SER A 125 25.91 10.03 -12.92
N GLU A 126 26.17 11.29 -12.58
CA GLU A 126 25.77 12.47 -13.37
C GLU A 126 26.18 12.40 -14.85
N LYS A 127 27.19 11.59 -15.17
CA LYS A 127 27.68 11.34 -16.53
C LYS A 127 26.68 10.59 -17.43
N GLU A 128 25.70 9.88 -16.88
CA GLU A 128 24.69 9.15 -17.66
C GLU A 128 23.49 10.03 -18.02
N VAL A 129 23.19 11.06 -17.21
CA VAL A 129 22.12 12.04 -17.47
C VAL A 129 22.46 12.94 -18.66
N HIS A 130 23.74 13.26 -18.85
CA HIS A 130 24.23 14.13 -19.93
C HIS A 130 24.47 13.43 -21.28
N ARG A 131 24.22 12.12 -21.41
CA ARG A 131 24.37 11.38 -22.69
C ARG A 131 23.12 11.36 -23.58
N ARG A 132 22.07 12.11 -23.24
CA ARG A 132 20.97 12.33 -24.19
C ARG A 132 21.46 13.23 -25.32
N ALA A 133 21.70 12.62 -26.49
CA ALA A 133 22.07 13.31 -27.72
C ALA A 133 21.01 14.37 -28.11
N PRO A 134 21.43 15.51 -28.70
CA PRO A 134 20.50 16.55 -29.13
C PRO A 134 19.58 16.01 -30.24
N VAL A 135 18.27 16.13 -30.02
CA VAL A 135 17.25 15.91 -31.06
C VAL A 135 17.48 16.97 -32.13
N LYS A 136 17.93 16.54 -33.32
CA LYS A 136 17.97 17.41 -34.50
C LYS A 136 16.55 17.71 -34.94
N ASN A 137 16.02 18.87 -34.57
CA ASN A 137 14.86 19.46 -35.24
C ASN A 137 15.27 19.81 -36.67
N LYS A 138 14.83 19.01 -37.65
CA LYS A 138 14.83 19.39 -39.06
C LYS A 138 13.51 20.10 -39.37
N ASN A 139 13.62 21.43 -39.39
CA ASN A 139 13.00 22.42 -40.27
C ASN A 139 11.46 22.52 -40.37
N MET A 140 11.00 23.74 -40.05
CA MET A 140 9.93 24.44 -40.75
C MET A 140 10.27 24.56 -42.25
N LEU A 141 9.27 24.26 -43.09
CA LEU A 141 8.89 25.00 -44.30
C LEU A 141 7.44 24.60 -44.62
#